data_AF-A0A7F5R922-F1
#
_entry.id   AF-A0A7F5R922-F1
#
_cell.length_a   1.000
_cell.length_b   1.000
_cell.length_c   1.000
_cell.angle_alpha   90.00
_cell.angle_beta   90.00
_cell.angle_gamma   90.00
#
_symmetry.space_group_name_H-M   'P 1'
#
loop_
_entity.id
_entity.type
_entity.pdbx_description
1 polymer ?
#
loop_
_entity_poly.entity_id
_entity_poly.type
_entity_poly.pdbx_seq_one_letter_code
_entity_poly.pdbx_strand_id
1 'polypeptide(L)'
;MKAVNEFGFPRPDGLVTLYTEGVTDPEYIKGTFRAVNSCLANAKKTYATTLESVKDDGTTCDVAFYTFDCISDLIDEYCKQNP
;
A
#
# COMPACT_ATOMS: atom_id res chain seq x y z
N MET A 1 13.04 6.71 -3.84
CA MET A 1 12.48 5.34 -3.97
C MET A 1 11.27 5.38 -4.90
N LYS A 2 10.94 4.32 -5.64
CA LYS A 2 9.73 4.31 -6.50
C LYS A 2 8.63 3.47 -5.83
N ALA A 3 7.71 4.11 -5.11
CA ALA A 3 6.56 3.46 -4.49
C ALA A 3 5.55 2.92 -5.52
N VAL A 4 5.63 3.40 -6.77
CA VAL A 4 4.81 2.96 -7.90
C VAL A 4 5.67 2.39 -9.05
N ASN A 5 5.10 1.52 -9.88
CA ASN A 5 5.73 1.00 -11.09
C ASN A 5 5.53 1.95 -12.29
N GLU A 6 6.01 1.56 -13.46
CA GLU A 6 5.92 2.34 -14.70
C GLU A 6 4.47 2.56 -15.20
N PHE A 7 3.51 1.80 -14.67
CA PHE A 7 2.08 1.90 -14.95
C PHE A 7 1.32 2.65 -13.84
N GLY A 8 2.02 3.27 -12.88
CA GLY A 8 1.40 3.98 -11.77
C GLY A 8 0.89 3.09 -10.63
N PHE A 9 1.09 1.77 -10.69
CA PHE A 9 0.65 0.87 -9.63
C PHE A 9 1.59 0.83 -8.45
N PRO A 10 1.06 0.82 -7.22
CA PRO A 10 1.90 0.68 -6.04
C PRO A 10 2.68 -0.64 -6.01
N ARG A 11 3.96 -0.59 -5.63
CA ARG A 11 4.83 -1.77 -5.49
C ARG A 11 5.02 -2.15 -4.03
N PRO A 12 5.00 -3.44 -3.68
CA PRO A 12 5.17 -3.88 -2.29
C PRO A 12 6.48 -3.37 -1.64
N ASP A 13 7.62 -3.52 -2.33
CA ASP A 13 8.94 -3.11 -1.84
C ASP A 13 9.04 -1.59 -1.61
N GLY A 14 8.51 -0.83 -2.57
CA GLY A 14 8.49 0.62 -2.52
C GLY A 14 7.58 1.16 -1.42
N LEU A 15 6.42 0.53 -1.22
CA LEU A 15 5.49 0.90 -0.16
C LEU A 15 6.02 0.55 1.23
N VAL A 16 6.52 -0.67 1.42
CA VAL A 16 7.09 -1.06 2.72
C VAL A 16 8.19 -0.08 3.09
N THR A 17 9.12 0.20 2.18
CA THR A 17 10.22 1.08 2.52
C THR A 17 9.76 2.52 2.79
N LEU A 18 8.76 3.02 2.06
CA LEU A 18 8.19 4.34 2.31
C LEU A 18 7.65 4.47 3.75
N TYR A 19 6.91 3.47 4.23
CA TYR A 19 6.35 3.49 5.58
C TYR A 19 7.39 3.19 6.67
N THR A 20 8.43 2.40 6.37
CA THR A 20 9.46 2.03 7.37
C THR A 20 10.70 2.93 7.34
N GLU A 21 10.76 3.95 6.47
CA GLU A 21 11.92 4.83 6.37
C GLU A 21 12.14 5.57 7.70
N GLY A 22 13.33 5.38 8.29
CA GLY A 22 13.68 5.97 9.59
C GLY A 22 13.05 5.28 10.81
N VAL A 23 12.27 4.21 10.63
CA VAL A 23 11.64 3.47 11.72
C VAL A 23 12.56 2.34 12.21
N THR A 24 12.75 2.25 13.52
CA THR A 24 13.56 1.19 14.16
C THR A 24 12.72 0.14 14.90
N ASP A 25 11.41 0.37 15.04
CA ASP A 25 10.51 -0.53 15.74
C ASP A 25 10.20 -1.78 14.89
N PRO A 26 10.60 -2.99 15.35
CA PRO A 26 10.38 -4.22 14.59
C PRO A 26 8.90 -4.61 14.45
N GLU A 27 8.04 -4.26 15.41
CA GLU A 27 6.61 -4.55 15.32
C GLU A 27 5.92 -3.59 14.36
N TYR A 28 6.33 -2.32 14.31
CA TYR A 28 5.87 -1.40 13.27
C TYR A 28 6.26 -1.90 11.86
N ILE A 29 7.51 -2.34 11.68
CA ILE A 29 8.00 -2.87 10.39
C ILE A 29 7.17 -4.09 9.98
N LYS A 30 6.93 -5.02 10.90
CA LYS A 30 6.12 -6.23 10.65
C LYS A 30 4.65 -5.91 10.37
N GLY A 31 4.07 -4.97 11.10
CA GLY A 31 2.73 -4.43 10.85
C GLY A 31 2.63 -3.84 9.44
N THR A 32 3.62 -3.03 9.06
CA THR A 32 3.72 -2.45 7.71
C THR A 32 3.77 -3.52 6.62
N PHE A 33 4.60 -4.55 6.76
CA PHE A 33 4.65 -5.66 5.80
C PHE A 33 3.29 -6.37 5.64
N ARG A 34 2.56 -6.58 6.74
CA ARG A 34 1.22 -7.19 6.70
C ARG A 34 0.21 -6.27 6.03
N ALA A 35 0.18 -5.00 6.43
CA ALA A 35 -0.73 -3.99 5.88
C ALA A 35 -0.56 -3.83 4.37
N VAL A 36 0.68 -3.66 3.89
CA VAL A 36 0.99 -3.51 2.45
C VAL A 36 0.49 -4.71 1.65
N ASN A 37 0.75 -5.94 2.10
CA ASN A 37 0.31 -7.14 1.36
C ASN A 37 -1.22 -7.25 1.29
N SER A 38 -1.91 -7.02 2.41
CA SER A 38 -3.38 -7.05 2.47
C SER A 38 -4.01 -5.97 1.59
N CYS A 39 -3.52 -4.73 1.68
CA CYS A 39 -4.09 -3.61 0.95
C CYS A 39 -3.86 -3.70 -0.55
N LEU A 40 -2.70 -4.20 -0.99
CA LEU A 40 -2.47 -4.45 -2.42
C LEU A 40 -3.36 -5.55 -2.97
N ALA A 41 -3.61 -6.62 -2.21
CA ALA A 41 -4.55 -7.66 -2.60
C ALA A 41 -5.98 -7.12 -2.74
N ASN A 42 -6.39 -6.28 -1.78
CA ASN A 42 -7.70 -5.62 -1.82
C ASN A 42 -7.81 -4.62 -2.97
N ALA A 43 -6.80 -3.80 -3.23
CA ALA A 43 -6.78 -2.84 -4.33
C ALA A 43 -6.93 -3.56 -5.68
N LYS A 44 -6.22 -4.67 -5.89
CA LYS A 44 -6.37 -5.51 -7.10
C LYS A 44 -7.79 -6.04 -7.28
N LYS A 45 -8.44 -6.43 -6.19
CA LYS A 45 -9.83 -6.92 -6.21
C LYS A 45 -10.84 -5.80 -6.47
N THR A 46 -10.68 -4.65 -5.82
CA THR A 46 -11.59 -3.50 -5.91
C THR A 46 -11.55 -2.86 -7.30
N TYR A 47 -10.36 -2.68 -7.86
CA TYR A 47 -10.19 -1.97 -9.13
C TYR A 47 -10.10 -2.91 -10.35
N ALA A 48 -10.26 -4.22 -10.14
CA ALA A 48 -10.35 -5.27 -11.17
C ALA A 48 -9.37 -5.06 -12.33
N THR A 49 -8.10 -4.83 -12.01
CA THR A 49 -7.14 -4.26 -12.94
C THR A 49 -6.71 -5.26 -14.01
N THR A 50 -7.44 -5.28 -15.12
CA THR A 50 -6.81 -5.54 -16.42
C THR A 50 -5.92 -4.33 -16.73
N LEU A 51 -4.77 -4.55 -17.40
CA LEU A 51 -3.83 -3.49 -17.81
C LEU A 51 -4.50 -2.34 -18.61
N GLU A 52 -5.71 -2.54 -19.11
CA GLU A 52 -6.49 -1.59 -19.90
C GLU A 52 -7.28 -0.58 -19.07
N SER A 53 -7.70 -0.91 -17.83
CA SER A 53 -8.50 -0.01 -16.97
C SER A 53 -7.70 1.13 -16.33
N VAL A 54 -6.39 1.15 -16.56
CA VAL A 54 -5.39 1.97 -15.85
C VAL A 54 -4.95 3.16 -16.72
N LYS A 55 -5.37 3.16 -17.99
CA LYS A 55 -5.09 4.24 -18.94
C LYS A 55 -5.97 5.47 -18.75
N ASP A 56 -6.91 5.43 -17.80
CA ASP A 56 -7.71 6.59 -17.44
C ASP A 56 -7.03 7.32 -16.28
N ASP A 57 -6.72 8.60 -16.48
CA ASP A 57 -5.84 9.41 -15.62
C ASP A 57 -6.34 9.47 -14.16
N GLY A 58 -7.65 9.30 -13.93
CA GLY A 58 -8.27 9.27 -12.60
C GLY A 58 -8.07 7.96 -11.83
N THR A 59 -8.09 6.81 -12.51
CA THR A 59 -8.06 5.49 -11.84
C THR A 59 -6.73 5.24 -11.13
N THR A 60 -5.63 5.79 -11.64
CA THR A 60 -4.32 5.67 -10.99
C THR A 60 -4.27 6.41 -9.65
N CYS A 61 -4.83 7.63 -9.58
CA CYS A 61 -4.91 8.39 -8.34
C CYS A 61 -5.82 7.72 -7.32
N ASP A 62 -6.95 7.17 -7.76
CA ASP A 62 -7.89 6.45 -6.89
C ASP A 62 -7.26 5.20 -6.28
N VAL A 63 -6.56 4.39 -7.11
CA VAL A 63 -5.85 3.19 -6.64
C VAL A 63 -4.76 3.57 -5.64
N ALA A 64 -4.01 4.64 -5.92
CA ALA A 64 -2.97 5.12 -5.01
C ALA A 64 -3.58 5.56 -3.68
N PHE A 65 -4.59 6.43 -3.71
CA PHE A 65 -5.28 6.93 -2.52
C PHE A 65 -5.83 5.78 -1.67
N TYR A 66 -6.60 4.88 -2.29
CA TYR A 66 -7.13 3.69 -1.62
C TYR A 66 -6.05 2.85 -0.95
N THR A 67 -4.92 2.65 -1.65
CA THR A 67 -3.83 1.81 -1.12
C THR A 67 -3.16 2.47 0.08
N PHE A 68 -2.86 3.78 0.02
CA PHE A 68 -2.25 4.50 1.14
C PHE A 68 -3.17 4.58 2.35
N ASP A 69 -4.45 4.85 2.14
CA ASP A 69 -5.47 4.95 3.19
C ASP A 69 -5.59 3.60 3.93
N CYS A 70 -5.81 2.51 3.17
CA CYS A 70 -5.89 1.16 3.72
C CYS A 70 -4.63 0.75 4.52
N ILE A 71 -3.43 1.08 4.03
CA ILE A 71 -2.18 0.71 4.74
C ILE A 71 -2.11 1.45 6.07
N SER A 72 -2.46 2.73 6.07
CA SER A 72 -2.40 3.58 7.26
C SER A 72 -3.36 3.08 8.33
N ASP A 73 -4.58 2.72 7.94
CA ASP A 73 -5.59 2.13 8.83
C ASP A 73 -5.13 0.79 9.42
N LEU A 74 -4.60 -0.12 8.60
CA LEU A 74 -4.16 -1.43 9.09
C LEU A 74 -2.91 -1.36 9.98
N ILE A 75 -2.01 -0.40 9.74
CA ILE A 75 -0.88 -0.16 10.65
C ILE A 75 -1.39 0.34 12.00
N ASP A 76 -2.30 1.32 12.01
CA ASP A 76 -2.90 1.84 13.23
C ASP A 76 -3.64 0.74 14.02
N GLU A 77 -4.44 -0.09 13.35
CA GLU A 77 -5.07 -1.26 13.97
C GLU A 77 -4.05 -2.24 14.56
N TYR A 78 -2.97 -2.53 13.83
CA TYR A 78 -1.92 -3.44 14.29
C TYR A 78 -1.22 -2.91 15.55
N CYS A 79 -0.87 -1.62 15.57
CA CYS A 79 -0.22 -0.97 16.72
C CYS A 79 -1.15 -0.89 17.92
N LYS A 80 -2.45 -0.66 17.73
CA LYS A 80 -3.45 -0.72 18.82
C LYS A 80 -3.54 -2.10 19.47
N GLN A 81 -3.33 -3.17 18.69
CA GLN A 81 -3.33 -4.55 19.18
C GLN A 81 -1.99 -4.97 19.81
N ASN A 82 -0.90 -4.27 19.50
CA ASN A 82 0.45 -4.55 19.97
C ASN A 82 1.11 -3.26 20.49
N PRO A 83 0.69 -2.77 21.68
CA PRO A 83 1.16 -1.51 22.26
C PRO A 83 2.61 -1.53 22.75
#